data_AF-A0A0C3DBS3-F1
#
_entry.id   AF-A0A0C3DBS3-F1
#
_cell.length_a   1.000
_cell.length_b   1.000
_cell.length_c   1.000
_cell.angle_alpha   90.00
_cell.angle_beta   90.00
_cell.angle_gamma   90.00
#
_symmetry.space_group_name_H-M   'P 1'
#
loop_
_entity.id
_entity.type
_entity.pdbx_description
1 polymer ?
#
loop_
_entity_poly.entity_id
_entity_poly.type
_entity_poly.pdbx_seq_one_letter_code
_entity_poly.pdbx_strand_id
1 'polypeptide(L)'
;MSSVQESTSHPQHSWLQLILDNKRCPPLFKYVDSSMVSIYSHSIPDDVQAVLSVQYPKGSPRFMGFDSNGDLRVAAQAPHELIQMVLWATPMWPLPPLIPSVFK
;
A
#
# COMPACT_ATOMS: atom_id res chain seq x y z
N MET A 1 -16.83 1.59 -22.78
CA MET A 1 -15.65 2.02 -22.01
C MET A 1 -15.90 1.58 -20.59
N SER A 2 -15.07 0.68 -20.04
CA SER A 2 -15.23 0.23 -18.66
C SER A 2 -14.95 1.42 -17.75
N SER A 3 -15.94 1.83 -16.96
CA SER A 3 -15.75 2.82 -15.90
C SER A 3 -14.94 2.13 -14.80
N VAL A 4 -13.63 2.15 -14.95
CA VAL A 4 -12.73 1.70 -13.91
C VAL A 4 -12.97 2.64 -12.72
N GLN A 5 -13.59 2.13 -11.65
CA GLN A 5 -13.87 2.93 -10.47
C GLN A 5 -12.56 3.16 -9.73
N GLU A 6 -11.99 4.35 -9.95
CA GLU A 6 -10.88 4.88 -9.17
C GLU A 6 -11.22 4.81 -7.67
N SER A 7 -10.18 4.70 -6.83
CA SER A 7 -10.29 4.52 -5.38
C SER A 7 -11.04 3.26 -4.95
N THR A 8 -11.04 2.22 -5.79
CA THR A 8 -11.62 0.92 -5.45
C THR A 8 -10.50 -0.11 -5.40
N SER A 9 -10.32 -0.79 -4.27
CA SER A 9 -9.34 -1.86 -4.15
C SER A 9 -9.80 -3.14 -4.84
N HIS A 10 -8.85 -3.94 -5.31
CA HIS A 10 -9.13 -5.29 -5.80
C HIS A 10 -9.79 -6.13 -4.67
N PRO A 11 -10.82 -6.98 -4.95
CA PRO A 11 -11.56 -7.71 -3.92
C PRO A 11 -10.71 -8.59 -2.99
N GLN A 12 -9.59 -9.11 -3.49
CA GLN A 12 -8.63 -9.90 -2.69
C GLN A 12 -7.76 -9.06 -1.73
N HIS A 13 -7.85 -7.73 -1.80
CA HIS A 13 -7.09 -6.78 -1.01
C HIS A 13 -8.01 -5.78 -0.30
N SER A 14 -9.11 -6.25 0.28
CA SER A 14 -10.10 -5.42 0.99
C SER A 14 -9.51 -4.53 2.10
N TRP A 15 -8.37 -4.93 2.69
CA TRP A 15 -7.62 -4.12 3.65
C TRP A 15 -7.14 -2.77 3.05
N LEU A 16 -6.88 -2.73 1.75
CA LEU A 16 -6.43 -1.54 1.04
C LEU A 16 -7.56 -0.51 0.92
N GLN A 17 -8.82 -0.94 0.80
CA GLN A 17 -9.96 -0.03 0.68
C GLN A 17 -10.00 0.98 1.83
N LEU A 18 -9.72 0.53 3.06
CA LEU A 18 -9.75 1.41 4.25
C LEU A 18 -8.67 2.49 4.21
N ILE A 19 -7.54 2.20 3.55
CA ILE A 19 -6.50 3.20 3.30
C ILE A 19 -6.99 4.18 2.25
N LEU A 20 -7.57 3.70 1.15
CA LEU A 20 -8.10 4.54 0.07
C LEU A 20 -9.22 5.48 0.56
N ASP A 21 -10.09 4.99 1.43
CA ASP A 21 -11.20 5.73 2.02
C ASP A 21 -10.75 6.73 3.10
N ASN A 22 -9.52 6.62 3.60
CA ASN A 22 -9.01 7.51 4.63
C ASN A 22 -8.88 8.94 4.09
N LYS A 23 -9.38 9.93 4.85
CA LYS A 23 -9.29 11.36 4.49
C LYS A 23 -7.84 11.87 4.34
N ARG A 24 -6.88 11.18 4.96
CA ARG A 24 -5.44 11.49 4.87
C ARG A 24 -4.72 10.63 3.83
N CYS A 25 -5.43 9.85 3.03
CA CYS A 25 -4.81 9.08 1.95
C CYS A 25 -4.17 10.02 0.92
N PRO A 26 -2.89 9.83 0.54
CA PRO A 26 -2.25 10.69 -0.45
C PRO A 26 -2.98 10.63 -1.81
N PRO A 27 -3.06 11.74 -2.57
CA PRO A 27 -3.77 11.78 -3.85
C PRO A 27 -3.32 10.72 -4.86
N LEU A 28 -2.02 10.37 -4.86
CA LEU A 28 -1.46 9.33 -5.73
C LEU A 28 -2.18 7.97 -5.60
N PHE A 29 -2.65 7.61 -4.40
CA PHE A 29 -3.34 6.34 -4.19
C PHE A 29 -4.81 6.38 -4.64
N LYS A 30 -5.36 7.55 -4.98
CA LYS A 30 -6.73 7.65 -5.51
C LYS A 30 -6.88 7.02 -6.89
N TYR A 31 -5.78 6.86 -7.62
CA TYR A 31 -5.73 6.17 -8.91
C TYR A 31 -5.71 4.63 -8.81
N VAL A 32 -5.65 4.06 -7.59
CA VAL A 32 -5.82 2.62 -7.42
C VAL A 32 -7.22 2.23 -7.88
N ASP A 33 -7.28 1.18 -8.69
CA ASP A 33 -8.54 0.60 -9.14
C ASP A 33 -8.63 -0.90 -8.84
N SER A 34 -9.82 -1.46 -9.13
CA SER A 34 -10.16 -2.83 -8.80
C SER A 34 -9.43 -3.88 -9.64
N SER A 35 -8.70 -3.47 -10.68
CA SER A 35 -7.84 -4.34 -11.49
C SER A 35 -6.38 -4.37 -11.01
N MET A 36 -5.95 -3.36 -10.24
CA MET A 36 -4.60 -3.31 -9.69
C MET A 36 -4.41 -4.30 -8.54
N VAL A 37 -3.54 -5.28 -8.75
CA VAL A 37 -3.13 -6.26 -7.74
C VAL A 37 -1.82 -5.80 -7.10
N SER A 38 -1.80 -5.71 -5.76
CA SER A 38 -0.61 -5.30 -5.03
C SER A 38 0.52 -6.33 -5.19
N ILE A 39 1.72 -5.87 -5.53
CA ILE A 39 2.90 -6.72 -5.61
C ILE A 39 3.69 -6.62 -4.30
N TYR A 40 3.81 -7.76 -3.61
CA TYR A 40 4.44 -7.84 -2.30
C TYR A 40 5.94 -8.13 -2.44
N SER A 41 6.76 -7.40 -1.70
CA SER A 41 8.22 -7.53 -1.67
C SER A 41 8.74 -7.27 -0.26
N HIS A 42 9.96 -7.69 0.04
CA HIS A 42 10.54 -7.41 1.36
C HIS A 42 10.92 -5.93 1.51
N SER A 43 11.67 -5.40 0.55
CA SER A 43 12.07 -4.00 0.46
C SER A 43 11.38 -3.31 -0.70
N ILE A 44 11.08 -2.01 -0.55
CA ILE A 44 10.56 -1.20 -1.64
C ILE A 44 11.59 -1.18 -2.81
N PRO A 45 11.16 -1.27 -4.08
CA PRO A 45 12.04 -1.12 -5.23
C PRO A 45 12.69 0.27 -5.30
N ASP A 46 13.90 0.34 -5.86
CA ASP A 46 14.70 1.58 -5.93
C ASP A 46 14.08 2.67 -6.83
N ASP A 47 13.23 2.28 -7.78
CA ASP A 47 12.54 3.20 -8.69
C ASP A 47 11.25 3.79 -8.10
N VAL A 48 10.86 3.38 -6.89
CA VAL A 48 9.75 3.99 -6.15
C VAL A 48 10.23 5.29 -5.52
N GLN A 49 9.65 6.41 -5.96
CA GLN A 49 10.07 7.74 -5.53
C GLN A 49 9.39 8.25 -4.25
N ALA A 50 8.24 7.68 -3.89
CA ALA A 50 7.45 8.13 -2.75
C ALA A 50 6.72 6.97 -2.09
N VAL A 51 6.77 6.93 -0.76
CA VAL A 51 6.18 5.86 0.04
C VAL A 51 5.19 6.39 1.06
N LEU A 52 4.03 5.73 1.13
CA LEU A 52 3.09 5.79 2.25
C LEU A 52 3.43 4.70 3.26
N SER A 53 3.71 5.08 4.50
CA SER A 53 3.90 4.15 5.61
C SER A 53 2.59 3.99 6.40
N VAL A 54 2.01 2.80 6.39
CA VAL A 54 0.83 2.47 7.20
C VAL A 54 1.25 1.72 8.45
N GLN A 55 0.98 2.33 9.59
CA GLN A 55 1.32 1.82 10.92
C GLN A 55 0.12 1.12 11.52
N TYR A 56 0.28 -0.15 11.90
CA TYR A 56 -0.78 -0.96 12.49
C TYR A 56 -0.56 -1.16 13.99
N PRO A 57 -1.60 -1.03 14.84
CA PRO A 57 -1.46 -1.24 16.28
C PRO A 57 -1.03 -2.65 16.69
N LYS A 58 -1.31 -3.66 15.85
CA LYS A 58 -1.06 -5.09 16.14
C LYS A 58 -0.32 -5.82 15.00
N GLY A 59 0.57 -5.13 14.30
CA GLY A 59 1.34 -5.75 13.21
C GLY A 59 2.50 -4.90 12.75
N SER A 60 3.35 -5.49 11.91
CA SER A 60 4.42 -4.75 11.25
C SER A 60 3.83 -3.71 10.30
N PRO A 61 4.50 -2.55 10.13
CA PRO A 61 4.07 -1.56 9.15
C PRO A 61 4.05 -2.12 7.72
N ARG A 62 3.33 -1.42 6.85
CA ARG A 62 3.43 -1.61 5.40
C ARG A 62 3.85 -0.32 4.74
N PHE A 63 4.76 -0.47 3.80
CA PHE A 63 5.25 0.62 2.96
C PHE A 63 4.66 0.42 1.58
N MET A 64 3.99 1.43 1.03
CA MET A 64 3.35 1.33 -0.27
C MET A 64 3.79 2.47 -1.16
N GLY A 65 3.94 2.19 -2.44
CA GLY A 65 4.28 3.17 -3.45
C GLY A 65 4.04 2.62 -4.84
N PHE A 66 4.21 3.47 -5.85
CA PHE A 66 4.13 3.08 -7.25
C PHE A 66 5.53 3.08 -7.83
N ASP A 67 5.85 2.01 -8.56
CA ASP A 67 7.10 1.93 -9.32
C ASP A 67 7.00 2.66 -10.66
N SER A 68 8.06 2.61 -11.45
CA SER A 68 8.10 3.27 -12.77
C SER A 68 7.13 2.68 -13.81
N ASN A 69 6.62 1.46 -13.59
CA ASN A 69 5.61 0.83 -14.44
C ASN A 69 4.18 1.20 -14.02
N GLY A 70 4.02 1.92 -12.90
CA GLY A 70 2.72 2.21 -12.31
C GLY A 70 2.15 1.04 -11.50
N ASP A 71 2.96 0.03 -11.18
CA ASP A 71 2.52 -1.08 -10.34
C ASP A 71 2.49 -0.67 -8.87
N LEU A 72 1.43 -1.05 -8.15
CA LEU A 72 1.32 -0.84 -6.71
C LEU A 72 2.23 -1.83 -5.97
N ARG A 73 3.31 -1.32 -5.38
CA ARG A 73 4.26 -2.08 -4.56
C ARG A 73 3.86 -2.00 -3.08
N VAL A 74 3.94 -3.13 -2.39
CA VAL A 74 3.75 -3.25 -0.94
C VAL A 74 4.97 -3.93 -0.33
N ALA A 75 5.64 -3.26 0.59
CA ALA A 75 6.89 -3.70 1.18
C ALA A 75 6.87 -3.71 2.72
N ALA A 76 7.73 -4.54 3.30
CA ALA A 76 7.94 -4.62 4.75
C ALA A 76 8.95 -3.58 5.23
N GLN A 77 9.79 -3.08 4.31
CA GLN A 77 10.81 -2.08 4.58
C GLN A 77 10.86 -1.04 3.46
N ALA A 78 11.15 0.19 3.83
CA ALA A 78 11.49 1.26 2.90
C ALA A 78 12.54 2.17 3.57
N PRO A 79 13.49 2.74 2.80
CA PRO A 79 14.36 3.81 3.29
C PRO A 79 13.55 4.94 3.92
N HIS A 80 13.96 5.41 5.09
CA HIS A 80 13.26 6.48 5.81
C HIS A 80 13.12 7.76 4.97
N GLU A 81 14.11 8.03 4.12
CA GLU A 81 14.18 9.19 3.23
C GLU A 81 13.08 9.20 2.16
N LEU A 82 12.53 8.03 1.80
CA LEU A 82 11.46 7.91 0.80
C LEU A 82 10.05 8.04 1.39
N ILE A 83 9.92 8.00 2.72
CA ILE A 83 8.62 8.04 3.39
C ILE A 83 8.08 9.47 3.37
N GLN A 84 7.05 9.70 2.56
CA GLN A 84 6.41 11.02 2.44
C GLN A 84 5.28 11.21 3.45
N MET A 85 4.62 10.13 3.86
CA MET A 85 3.48 10.21 4.75
C MET A 85 3.36 8.96 5.63
N VAL A 86 2.87 9.17 6.85
CA VAL A 86 2.55 8.11 7.80
C VAL A 86 1.06 8.12 8.10
N LEU A 87 0.41 6.98 7.93
CA LEU A 87 -1.00 6.78 8.23
C LEU A 87 -1.15 5.73 9.32
N TRP A 88 -1.92 6.07 10.36
CA TRP A 88 -2.14 5.18 11.51
C TRP A 88 -3.45 4.43 11.32
N ALA A 89 -3.36 3.11 11.19
CA ALA A 89 -4.52 2.23 11.13
C ALA A 89 -5.19 2.15 12.51
N THR A 90 -6.52 2.00 12.53
CA THR A 90 -7.24 1.76 13.79
C THR A 90 -7.20 0.27 14.12
N PRO A 91 -7.45 -0.13 15.39
CA PRO A 91 -7.46 -1.54 15.78
C PRO A 91 -8.49 -2.41 15.04
N MET A 92 -9.49 -1.80 14.39
CA MET A 92 -10.52 -2.51 13.62
C MET A 92 -10.09 -2.80 12.17
N TRP A 93 -9.00 -2.20 11.70
CA TRP A 93 -8.53 -2.44 10.35
C TRP A 93 -7.99 -3.87 10.24
N PRO A 94 -8.39 -4.64 9.22
CA PRO A 94 -7.79 -5.93 8.94
C PRO A 94 -6.30 -5.75 8.65
N LEU A 95 -5.52 -6.72 9.11
CA LEU A 95 -4.10 -6.74 8.80
C LEU A 95 -3.90 -7.10 7.32
N PRO A 96 -2.95 -6.44 6.63
CA PRO A 96 -2.56 -6.81 5.28
C PRO A 96 -1.94 -8.21 5.27
N PRO A 97 -1.92 -8.91 4.13
CA PRO A 97 -1.23 -10.17 3.98
C PRO A 97 0.20 -10.13 4.50
N LEU A 98 0.69 -11.28 4.98
CA LEU A 98 2.08 -11.44 5.37
C LEU A 98 2.97 -11.24 4.15
N ILE A 99 4.00 -10.43 4.32
CA ILE A 99 5.04 -10.30 3.31
C ILE A 99 5.99 -11.48 3.51
N PRO A 100 6.30 -12.26 2.46
CA PRO A 100 7.24 -13.37 2.55
C PRO A 100 8.55 -12.93 3.20
N SER A 101 8.95 -13.64 4.25
CA SER A 101 10.26 -13.45 4.87
C SER A 101 11.35 -13.95 3.93
N VAL A 102 12.44 -13.21 3.80
CA VAL A 102 13.64 -13.65 3.07
C VAL A 102 14.44 -14.68 3.87
N PHE A 103 14.17 -14.78 5.19
CA PHE A 103 14.76 -15.77 6.08
C PHE A 103 13.79 -16.94 6.25
N LYS A 104 14.21 -18.13 5.80
CA LYS A 104 13.60 -19.44 6.11
C LYS A 104 14.12 -19.95 7.44
#